data_AF-A0A292QVU0-F1
#
_entry.id   AF-A0A292QVU0-F1
#
_cell.length_a   1.000
_cell.length_b   1.000
_cell.length_c   1.000
_cell.angle_alpha   90.00
_cell.angle_beta   90.00
_cell.angle_gamma   90.00
#
_symmetry.space_group_name_H-M   'P 1'
#
loop_
_entity.id
_entity.type
_entity.pdbx_description
1 polymer ?
#
loop_
_entity_poly.entity_id
_entity_poly.type
_entity_poly.pdbx_seq_one_letter_code
_entity_poly.pdbx_strand_id
1 'polypeptide(L)'
;MITFGSDVADLILQRTLGENTLGLNNSINRMTTGYKVNQAKDNAAGYSIITDLSKKISSMLQVQQNTEDGIALLQTAEGGLEEVQKLLERLRDLATQASNGTYDAETREAMQAEADQILEQISQIRESIQYDNQNLYYRENNGNTTKTKSDDTISKNPAGRAAALSAVSFSANALSSALEGAEAFTGGETKTITIDGVQYTVKNKLTTANDLSYSKDASTGVLTLIASNFEIRGQEDAEHNLIISGRNNSIYGGGLADTIEELNSNCSNNYIYGGSGNDTIILRGGSSAYGEEGDDIFIAYSGGCYGGIGNDTITRYGGSGVSYGGEGDDVFNIYSSNAKYFGEEGNDTFNIIGSLSGIVIDGGSGTNNVTGEVGSNTTINVVGANSGSVSLVSGEEQSVMINGINYTVSTPSSAATVIYRINDSGQISFSVNTGSVIIKGDVNKKHNVELGNNVTFYGGNKGDTVTLTGNASIYCGAGNNVINAKNTFNNIYCQNGNNTITAYSYSFIYGGNGVNNVTLIDRCNYVESGSASMNVTLKGSDNTIYGVGGNNTIVSNTGSNNFISGFGDADNAQSLSLAEGETKNLT
;
A
#
# COMPACT_ATOMS: atom_id res chain seq x y z
N MET A 1 55.65 -38.27 -53.79
CA MET A 1 54.91 -39.53 -53.53
C MET A 1 53.62 -39.12 -52.84
N ILE A 2 52.52 -39.02 -53.61
CA ILE A 2 51.17 -38.77 -53.08
C ILE A 2 50.60 -40.15 -52.78
N THR A 3 50.41 -40.47 -51.51
CA THR A 3 50.01 -41.81 -51.05
C THR A 3 48.55 -42.08 -51.44
N PHE A 4 48.32 -43.01 -52.35
CA PHE A 4 47.02 -43.38 -52.94
C PHE A 4 46.08 -44.19 -52.01
N GLY A 5 46.45 -44.36 -50.73
CA GLY A 5 45.73 -45.22 -49.78
C GLY A 5 44.90 -44.48 -48.73
N SER A 6 44.97 -43.15 -48.69
CA SER A 6 44.22 -42.30 -47.77
C SER A 6 43.88 -41.02 -48.51
N ASP A 7 42.75 -41.03 -49.25
CA ASP A 7 42.26 -39.81 -49.86
C ASP A 7 41.66 -38.92 -48.76
N VAL A 8 42.53 -38.13 -48.13
CA VAL A 8 42.18 -37.23 -47.03
C VAL A 8 41.08 -36.27 -47.48
N ALA A 9 41.04 -35.90 -48.76
CA ALA A 9 39.99 -35.05 -49.31
C ALA A 9 38.62 -35.76 -49.31
N ASP A 10 38.58 -37.02 -49.72
CA ASP A 10 37.34 -37.82 -49.73
C ASP A 10 36.85 -38.14 -48.30
N LEU A 11 37.76 -38.42 -47.36
CA LEU A 11 37.42 -38.61 -45.95
C LEU A 11 36.88 -37.32 -45.31
N ILE A 12 37.45 -36.16 -45.65
CA ILE A 12 36.94 -34.85 -45.20
C ILE A 12 35.57 -34.57 -45.81
N LEU A 13 35.35 -34.87 -47.09
CA LEU A 13 34.05 -34.75 -47.75
C LEU A 13 33.01 -35.65 -47.08
N GLN A 14 33.35 -36.92 -46.80
CA GLN A 14 32.45 -37.86 -46.15
C GLN A 14 32.11 -37.43 -44.71
N ARG A 15 33.09 -36.92 -43.95
CA ARG A 15 32.84 -36.35 -42.62
C ARG A 15 31.93 -35.12 -42.68
N THR A 16 32.19 -34.22 -43.63
CA THR A 16 31.40 -32.99 -43.83
C THR A 16 29.96 -33.31 -44.25
N LEU A 17 29.76 -34.31 -45.12
CA LEU A 17 28.44 -34.82 -45.48
C LEU A 17 27.72 -35.45 -44.27
N GLY A 18 28.45 -36.18 -43.42
CA GLY A 18 27.92 -36.70 -42.15
C GLY A 18 27.44 -35.58 -41.21
N GLU A 19 28.26 -34.54 -41.02
CA GLU A 19 27.91 -33.37 -40.19
C GLU A 19 26.69 -32.62 -40.74
N ASN A 20 26.63 -32.39 -42.06
CA ASN A 20 25.48 -31.76 -42.72
C ASN A 20 24.21 -32.60 -42.59
N THR A 21 24.32 -33.92 -42.70
CA THR A 21 23.18 -34.84 -42.52
C THR A 21 22.66 -34.81 -41.08
N LEU A 22 23.54 -34.73 -40.08
CA LEU A 22 23.14 -34.57 -38.68
C LEU A 22 22.47 -33.23 -38.41
N GLY A 23 23.01 -32.13 -38.97
CA GLY A 23 22.43 -30.79 -38.87
C GLY A 23 21.03 -30.70 -39.51
N LEU A 24 20.86 -31.33 -40.67
CA LEU A 24 19.56 -31.42 -41.35
C LEU A 24 18.53 -32.20 -40.52
N ASN A 25 18.90 -33.38 -40.01
CA ASN A 25 18.02 -34.17 -39.16
C ASN A 25 17.60 -33.43 -37.89
N ASN A 26 18.50 -32.68 -37.25
CA ASN A 26 18.16 -31.83 -36.10
C ASN A 26 17.19 -30.70 -36.46
N SER A 27 17.38 -30.09 -37.63
CA SER A 27 16.47 -29.03 -38.12
C SER A 27 15.08 -29.59 -38.42
N ILE A 28 15.00 -30.79 -39.01
CA ILE A 28 13.74 -31.50 -39.25
C ILE A 28 13.05 -31.84 -37.92
N ASN A 29 13.78 -32.33 -36.92
CA ASN A 29 13.22 -32.63 -35.60
C ASN A 29 12.65 -31.38 -34.91
N ARG A 30 13.37 -30.25 -34.94
CA ARG A 30 12.86 -28.98 -34.40
C ARG A 30 11.64 -28.45 -35.15
N MET A 31 11.62 -28.60 -36.48
CA MET A 31 10.47 -28.21 -37.30
C MET A 31 9.24 -29.09 -37.02
N THR A 32 9.46 -30.38 -36.77
CA THR A 32 8.36 -31.34 -36.54
C THR A 32 7.75 -31.17 -35.15
N THR A 33 8.56 -30.91 -34.13
CA THR A 33 8.07 -30.73 -32.75
C THR A 33 7.65 -29.30 -32.45
N GLY A 34 8.13 -28.31 -33.21
CA GLY A 34 7.94 -26.89 -32.92
C GLY A 34 8.76 -26.35 -31.76
N TYR A 35 9.50 -27.20 -31.02
CA TYR A 35 10.34 -26.77 -29.90
C TYR A 35 11.79 -26.57 -30.35
N LYS A 36 12.38 -25.46 -29.89
CA LYS A 36 13.78 -25.12 -30.14
C LYS A 36 14.76 -26.07 -29.41
N VAL A 37 14.35 -26.66 -28.29
CA VAL A 37 15.13 -27.64 -27.51
C VAL A 37 14.24 -28.86 -27.27
N ASN A 38 14.57 -29.99 -27.90
CA ASN A 38 13.75 -31.21 -27.85
C ASN A 38 14.28 -32.27 -26.87
N GLN A 39 15.60 -32.29 -26.67
CA GLN A 39 16.27 -33.29 -25.84
C GLN A 39 17.38 -32.62 -25.02
N ALA A 40 17.73 -33.18 -23.86
CA ALA A 40 18.82 -32.69 -23.02
C ALA A 40 20.17 -32.62 -23.75
N LYS A 41 20.36 -33.41 -24.82
CA LYS A 41 21.55 -33.38 -25.68
C LYS A 41 21.70 -32.07 -26.47
N ASP A 42 20.60 -31.41 -26.82
CA ASP A 42 20.63 -30.17 -27.63
C ASP A 42 21.00 -28.95 -26.77
N ASN A 43 20.51 -28.90 -25.53
CA ASN A 43 20.83 -27.90 -24.52
C ASN A 43 20.39 -28.39 -23.14
N ALA A 44 21.31 -28.94 -22.35
CA ALA A 44 20.99 -29.55 -21.06
C ALA A 44 20.41 -28.54 -20.05
N ALA A 45 20.99 -27.33 -19.97
CA ALA A 45 20.51 -26.27 -19.08
C ALA A 45 19.13 -25.77 -19.49
N GLY A 46 18.93 -25.50 -20.79
CA GLY A 46 17.63 -25.07 -21.32
C GLY A 46 16.54 -26.14 -21.17
N TYR A 47 16.88 -27.41 -21.38
CA TYR A 47 15.94 -28.51 -21.20
C TYR A 47 15.56 -28.72 -19.73
N SER A 48 16.48 -28.55 -18.78
CA SER A 48 16.18 -28.61 -17.34
C SER A 48 15.21 -27.51 -16.93
N ILE A 49 15.49 -26.26 -17.32
CA ILE A 49 14.62 -25.10 -17.04
C ILE A 49 13.22 -25.32 -17.61
N ILE A 50 13.11 -25.78 -18.86
CA ILE A 50 11.80 -26.06 -19.49
C ILE A 50 11.05 -27.19 -18.76
N THR A 51 11.77 -28.22 -18.32
CA THR A 51 11.17 -29.35 -17.58
C THR A 51 10.65 -28.89 -16.22
N ASP A 52 11.40 -28.06 -15.50
CA ASP A 52 11.00 -27.56 -14.20
C ASP A 52 9.86 -26.52 -14.32
N LEU A 53 9.88 -25.67 -15.35
CA LEU A 53 8.75 -24.81 -15.69
C LEU A 53 7.50 -25.63 -16.03
N SER A 54 7.63 -26.75 -16.76
CA SER A 54 6.50 -27.63 -17.07
C SER A 54 5.92 -28.31 -15.83
N LYS A 55 6.77 -28.71 -14.88
CA LYS A 55 6.32 -29.21 -13.56
C LYS A 55 5.60 -28.12 -12.77
N LYS A 56 6.14 -26.90 -12.75
CA LYS A 56 5.53 -25.74 -12.05
C LYS A 56 4.19 -25.36 -12.66
N ILE A 57 4.05 -25.40 -13.99
CA ILE A 57 2.76 -25.19 -14.68
C ILE A 57 1.77 -26.28 -14.27
N SER A 58 2.20 -27.55 -14.24
CA SER A 58 1.33 -28.66 -13.83
C SER A 58 0.89 -28.54 -12.37
N SER A 59 1.78 -28.12 -11.47
CA SER A 59 1.43 -27.87 -10.07
C SER A 59 0.51 -26.66 -9.92
N MET A 60 0.73 -25.57 -10.68
CA MET A 60 -0.15 -24.40 -10.68
C MET A 60 -1.55 -24.73 -11.19
N LEU A 61 -1.69 -25.60 -12.21
CA LEU A 61 -2.99 -26.09 -12.66
C LEU A 61 -3.72 -26.87 -11.56
N GLN A 62 -3.00 -27.68 -10.79
CA GLN A 62 -3.59 -28.38 -9.64
C GLN A 62 -3.98 -27.40 -8.52
N VAL A 63 -3.16 -26.39 -8.23
CA VAL A 63 -3.49 -25.33 -7.25
C VAL A 63 -4.74 -24.56 -7.69
N GLN A 64 -4.88 -24.25 -8.98
CA GLN A 64 -6.07 -23.61 -9.52
C GLN A 64 -7.31 -24.48 -9.28
N GLN A 65 -7.26 -25.77 -9.59
CA GLN A 65 -8.36 -26.70 -9.32
C GLN A 65 -8.69 -26.78 -7.81
N ASN A 66 -7.67 -26.90 -6.96
CA ASN A 66 -7.87 -26.93 -5.51
C ASN A 66 -8.47 -25.61 -4.98
N THR A 67 -8.15 -24.48 -5.60
CA THR A 67 -8.72 -23.17 -5.25
C THR A 67 -10.17 -23.05 -5.72
N GLU A 68 -10.50 -23.55 -6.90
CA GLU A 68 -11.88 -23.64 -7.40
C GLU A 68 -12.74 -24.52 -6.48
N ASP A 69 -12.23 -25.66 -6.02
CA ASP A 69 -12.88 -26.52 -5.03
C ASP A 69 -13.04 -25.82 -3.67
N GLY A 70 -12.02 -25.07 -3.24
CA GLY A 70 -12.08 -24.24 -2.03
C GLY A 70 -13.15 -23.16 -2.11
N ILE A 71 -13.30 -22.51 -3.26
CA ILE A 71 -14.36 -21.52 -3.51
C ILE A 71 -15.73 -22.20 -3.47
N ALA A 72 -15.91 -23.37 -4.09
CA ALA A 72 -17.17 -24.11 -4.08
C ALA A 72 -17.57 -24.54 -2.65
N LEU A 73 -16.59 -24.93 -1.83
CA LEU A 73 -16.78 -25.23 -0.41
C LEU A 73 -17.25 -23.99 0.36
N LEU A 74 -16.59 -22.84 0.17
CA LEU A 74 -16.96 -21.59 0.83
C LEU A 74 -18.34 -21.09 0.41
N GLN A 75 -18.71 -21.20 -0.88
CA GLN A 75 -20.04 -20.84 -1.36
C GLN A 75 -21.14 -21.72 -0.76
N THR A 76 -20.87 -23.02 -0.59
CA THR A 76 -21.80 -23.94 0.07
C THR A 76 -21.96 -23.59 1.54
N ALA A 77 -20.88 -23.21 2.22
CA ALA A 77 -20.92 -22.73 3.61
C ALA A 77 -21.68 -21.39 3.73
N GLU A 78 -21.42 -20.45 2.82
CA GLU A 78 -22.04 -19.13 2.78
C GLU A 78 -23.56 -19.24 2.58
N GLY A 79 -24.02 -20.05 1.63
CA GLY A 79 -25.46 -20.27 1.41
C GLY A 79 -26.17 -20.88 2.63
N GLY A 80 -25.49 -21.79 3.33
CA GLY A 80 -26.01 -22.33 4.60
C GLY A 80 -26.08 -21.30 5.72
N LEU A 81 -25.06 -20.43 5.83
CA LEU A 81 -25.03 -19.34 6.80
C LEU A 81 -26.07 -18.25 6.52
N GLU A 82 -26.37 -17.97 5.26
CA GLU A 82 -27.40 -17.00 4.88
C GLU A 82 -28.77 -17.44 5.42
N GLU A 83 -29.10 -18.72 5.34
CA GLU A 83 -30.35 -19.26 5.91
C GLU A 83 -30.35 -19.22 7.43
N VAL A 84 -29.23 -19.51 8.09
CA VAL A 84 -29.07 -19.33 9.54
C VAL A 84 -29.27 -17.86 9.94
N GLN A 85 -28.76 -16.91 9.16
CA GLN A 85 -28.92 -15.48 9.42
C GLN A 85 -30.40 -15.07 9.36
N LYS A 86 -31.15 -15.48 8.32
CA LYS A 86 -32.59 -15.20 8.20
C LYS A 86 -33.39 -15.73 9.40
N LEU A 87 -33.03 -16.93 9.88
CA LEU A 87 -33.63 -17.54 11.07
C LEU A 87 -33.30 -16.77 12.35
N LEU A 88 -32.06 -16.30 12.52
CA LEU A 88 -31.66 -15.47 13.66
C LEU A 88 -32.32 -14.09 13.66
N GLU A 89 -32.52 -13.48 12.49
CA GLU A 89 -33.30 -12.25 12.34
C GLU A 89 -34.75 -12.46 12.79
N ARG A 90 -35.39 -13.57 12.39
CA ARG A 90 -36.74 -13.93 12.86
C ARG A 90 -36.78 -14.18 14.38
N LEU A 91 -35.76 -14.85 14.93
CA LEU A 91 -35.63 -15.06 16.38
C LEU A 91 -35.54 -13.73 17.14
N ARG A 92 -34.79 -12.76 16.59
CA ARG A 92 -34.66 -11.41 17.15
C ARG A 92 -35.98 -10.64 17.10
N ASP A 93 -36.73 -10.75 16.01
CA ASP A 93 -38.05 -10.14 15.89
C ASP A 93 -39.03 -10.70 16.93
N LEU A 94 -39.03 -12.02 17.13
CA LEU A 94 -39.81 -12.68 18.17
C LEU A 94 -39.40 -12.24 19.58
N ALA A 95 -38.09 -12.13 19.85
CA ALA A 95 -37.60 -11.63 21.14
C ALA A 95 -38.04 -10.18 21.41
N THR A 96 -38.04 -9.33 20.37
CA THR A 96 -38.50 -7.93 20.47
C THR A 96 -40.01 -7.87 20.68
N GLN A 97 -40.78 -8.72 20.00
CA GLN A 97 -42.23 -8.84 20.19
C GLN A 97 -42.58 -9.35 21.59
N ALA A 98 -41.88 -10.37 22.09
CA ALA A 98 -42.06 -10.91 23.44
C ALA A 98 -41.70 -9.92 24.56
N SER A 99 -40.79 -8.98 24.28
CA SER A 99 -40.40 -7.89 25.20
C SER A 99 -41.48 -6.80 25.35
N ASN A 100 -42.45 -6.74 24.44
CA ASN A 100 -43.56 -5.80 24.55
C ASN A 100 -44.54 -6.25 25.65
N GLY A 101 -44.64 -5.47 26.73
CA GLY A 101 -45.42 -5.80 27.92
C GLY A 101 -46.95 -5.81 27.74
N THR A 102 -47.46 -5.57 26.53
CA THR A 102 -48.90 -5.59 26.21
C THR A 102 -49.42 -6.98 25.83
N TYR A 103 -48.54 -7.93 25.52
CA TYR A 103 -48.90 -9.32 25.21
C TYR A 103 -49.17 -10.13 26.49
N ASP A 104 -50.18 -11.02 26.45
CA ASP A 104 -50.50 -11.91 27.56
C ASP A 104 -49.49 -13.07 27.69
N ALA A 105 -49.72 -13.98 28.64
CA ALA A 105 -48.80 -15.09 28.88
C ALA A 105 -48.90 -16.17 27.78
N GLU A 106 -50.10 -16.41 27.26
CA GLU A 106 -50.38 -17.42 26.24
C GLU A 106 -49.73 -17.06 24.90
N THR A 107 -49.80 -15.80 24.48
CA THR A 107 -49.10 -15.31 23.28
C THR A 107 -47.59 -15.37 23.41
N ARG A 108 -47.04 -15.13 24.62
CA ARG A 108 -45.60 -15.31 24.88
C ARG A 108 -45.15 -16.77 24.84
N GLU A 109 -45.99 -17.69 25.29
CA GLU A 109 -45.73 -19.13 25.18
C GLU A 109 -45.73 -19.60 23.72
N ALA A 110 -46.66 -19.09 22.89
CA ALA A 110 -46.67 -19.36 21.45
C ALA A 110 -45.42 -18.81 20.72
N MET A 111 -44.97 -17.59 21.07
CA MET A 111 -43.73 -17.02 20.52
C MET A 111 -42.49 -17.81 20.95
N GLN A 112 -42.46 -18.35 22.17
CA GLN A 112 -41.38 -19.22 22.63
C GLN A 112 -41.34 -20.54 21.85
N ALA A 113 -42.50 -21.14 21.58
CA ALA A 113 -42.56 -22.36 20.77
C ALA A 113 -42.05 -22.13 19.33
N GLU A 114 -42.33 -20.96 18.74
CA GLU A 114 -41.77 -20.58 17.43
C GLU A 114 -40.24 -20.39 17.53
N ALA A 115 -39.75 -19.76 18.59
CA ALA A 115 -38.31 -19.61 18.83
C ALA A 115 -37.59 -20.97 18.97
N ASP A 116 -38.19 -21.93 19.68
CA ASP A 116 -37.63 -23.27 19.84
C ASP A 116 -37.56 -24.03 18.50
N GLN A 117 -38.58 -23.89 17.63
CA GLN A 117 -38.57 -24.45 16.28
C GLN A 117 -37.49 -23.82 15.40
N ILE A 118 -37.28 -22.50 15.51
CA ILE A 118 -36.20 -21.81 14.79
C ILE A 118 -34.83 -22.34 15.23
N LEU A 119 -34.62 -22.56 16.53
CA LEU A 119 -33.36 -23.13 17.04
C LEU A 119 -33.14 -24.56 16.54
N GLU A 120 -34.20 -25.38 16.46
CA GLU A 120 -34.13 -26.72 15.88
C GLU A 120 -33.78 -26.68 14.39
N GLN A 121 -34.40 -25.78 13.62
CA GLN A 121 -34.09 -25.60 12.20
C GLN A 121 -32.64 -25.14 11.96
N ILE A 122 -32.12 -24.23 12.80
CA ILE A 122 -30.70 -23.83 12.76
C ILE A 122 -29.79 -25.04 12.99
N SER A 123 -30.13 -25.93 13.93
CA SER A 123 -29.37 -27.17 14.17
C SER A 123 -29.40 -28.12 12.97
N GLN A 124 -30.56 -28.29 12.32
CA GLN A 124 -30.71 -29.14 11.14
C GLN A 124 -29.94 -28.58 9.93
N ILE A 125 -30.00 -27.26 9.69
CA ILE A 125 -29.24 -26.61 8.62
C ILE A 125 -27.75 -26.85 8.85
N ARG A 126 -27.26 -26.64 10.08
CA ARG A 126 -25.87 -26.92 10.47
C ARG A 126 -25.42 -28.35 10.17
N GLU A 127 -26.28 -29.35 10.38
CA GLU A 127 -25.98 -30.76 10.06
C GLU A 127 -26.00 -31.05 8.55
N SER A 128 -26.78 -30.29 7.78
CA SER A 128 -26.95 -30.45 6.34
C SER A 128 -25.89 -29.75 5.48
N ILE A 129 -25.14 -28.78 6.03
CA ILE A 129 -24.06 -28.09 5.30
C ILE A 129 -22.87 -29.04 5.15
N GLN A 130 -22.81 -29.72 4.00
CA GLN A 130 -21.79 -30.71 3.67
C GLN A 130 -21.20 -30.43 2.28
N TYR A 131 -19.89 -30.61 2.16
CA TYR A 131 -19.18 -30.63 0.87
C TYR A 131 -18.40 -31.94 0.77
N ASP A 132 -18.59 -32.68 -0.33
CA ASP A 132 -18.01 -34.01 -0.55
C ASP A 132 -18.17 -34.97 0.67
N ASN A 133 -19.38 -35.02 1.23
CA ASN A 133 -19.74 -35.81 2.43
C ASN A 133 -18.98 -35.43 3.73
N GLN A 134 -18.25 -34.32 3.75
CA GLN A 134 -17.69 -33.74 4.96
C GLN A 134 -18.59 -32.61 5.45
N ASN A 135 -19.05 -32.70 6.70
CA ASN A 135 -19.77 -31.59 7.33
C ASN A 135 -18.80 -30.43 7.62
N LEU A 136 -19.16 -29.21 7.23
CA LEU A 136 -18.27 -28.04 7.34
C LEU A 136 -18.27 -27.40 8.75
N TYR A 137 -19.21 -27.78 9.62
CA TYR A 137 -19.40 -27.22 10.97
C TYR A 137 -19.03 -28.17 12.10
N TYR A 138 -19.02 -29.48 11.85
CA TYR A 138 -18.46 -30.48 12.74
C TYR A 138 -17.08 -30.84 12.23
N ARG A 139 -16.04 -30.58 13.03
CA ARG A 139 -14.84 -31.41 12.97
C ARG A 139 -15.25 -32.80 13.43
N GLU A 140 -15.81 -33.62 12.55
CA GLU A 140 -15.72 -35.06 12.76
C GLU A 140 -14.24 -35.38 12.74
N ASN A 141 -13.76 -35.93 13.86
CA ASN A 141 -12.46 -36.56 13.96
C ASN A 141 -12.38 -37.68 12.91
N ASN A 142 -12.06 -37.34 11.67
CA ASN A 142 -11.71 -38.31 10.62
C ASN A 142 -10.28 -38.81 10.83
N GLY A 143 -9.96 -39.14 12.08
CA GLY A 143 -8.88 -40.06 12.41
C GLY A 143 -9.36 -41.44 12.03
N ASN A 144 -8.88 -41.94 10.89
CA ASN A 144 -9.06 -43.29 10.40
C ASN A 144 -8.84 -44.34 11.52
N THR A 145 -9.92 -44.71 12.23
CA THR A 145 -9.88 -45.79 13.21
C THR A 145 -9.97 -47.12 12.45
N THR A 146 -8.82 -47.57 11.95
CA THR A 146 -8.62 -48.98 11.66
C THR A 146 -8.68 -49.74 12.99
N LYS A 147 -9.90 -50.12 13.41
CA LYS A 147 -10.13 -51.11 14.46
C LYS A 147 -9.60 -52.46 13.97
N THR A 148 -8.31 -52.69 14.16
CA THR A 148 -7.77 -54.06 14.12
C THR A 148 -8.22 -54.76 15.39
N LYS A 149 -8.99 -55.83 15.20
CA LYS A 149 -9.56 -56.64 16.28
C LYS A 149 -8.47 -57.14 17.24
N SER A 150 -8.81 -57.04 18.52
CA SER A 150 -8.20 -57.67 19.69
C SER A 150 -7.60 -59.06 19.46
N ASP A 151 -6.36 -59.25 19.91
CA ASP A 151 -5.91 -60.54 20.43
C ASP A 151 -5.43 -60.34 21.88
N ASP A 152 -6.23 -60.88 22.79
CA ASP A 152 -6.24 -60.60 24.22
C ASP A 152 -5.49 -61.74 24.95
N THR A 153 -4.14 -61.69 24.95
CA THR A 153 -3.30 -62.75 25.56
C THR A 153 -2.18 -62.29 26.50
N ILE A 154 -2.16 -61.04 26.95
CA ILE A 154 -1.14 -60.58 27.91
C ILE A 154 -1.76 -60.29 29.28
N SER A 155 -2.27 -61.34 29.93
CA SER A 155 -2.54 -61.30 31.36
C SER A 155 -2.34 -62.69 31.97
N LYS A 156 -1.19 -62.88 32.65
CA LYS A 156 -0.96 -63.76 33.82
C LYS A 156 0.53 -63.97 34.10
N ASN A 157 1.25 -62.95 34.58
CA ASN A 157 2.41 -63.17 35.46
C ASN A 157 2.68 -61.93 36.34
N PRO A 158 2.57 -62.02 37.69
CA PRO A 158 2.87 -60.91 38.60
C PRO A 158 4.34 -60.49 38.66
N ALA A 159 5.28 -61.34 38.20
CA ALA A 159 6.72 -61.07 38.31
C ALA A 159 7.28 -60.08 37.25
N GLY A 160 6.51 -59.78 36.20
CA GLY A 160 6.89 -58.78 35.19
C GLY A 160 6.58 -57.33 35.57
N ARG A 161 5.79 -57.08 36.63
CA ARG A 161 5.37 -55.73 37.01
C ARG A 161 6.49 -54.88 37.60
N ALA A 162 7.47 -55.45 38.27
CA ALA A 162 8.52 -54.64 38.92
C ALA A 162 9.57 -54.10 37.93
N ALA A 163 9.89 -54.85 36.87
CA ALA A 163 10.81 -54.41 35.81
C ALA A 163 10.12 -53.52 34.77
N ALA A 164 8.80 -53.64 34.61
CA ALA A 164 8.01 -52.72 33.78
C ALA A 164 7.71 -51.40 34.52
N LEU A 165 7.49 -51.39 35.84
CA LEU A 165 7.15 -50.15 36.56
C LEU A 165 8.32 -49.16 36.71
N SER A 166 9.57 -49.60 36.54
CA SER A 166 10.73 -48.70 36.44
C SER A 166 10.99 -48.20 35.00
N ALA A 167 10.30 -48.77 34.00
CA ALA A 167 10.37 -48.36 32.59
C ALA A 167 9.07 -47.69 32.09
N VAL A 168 8.00 -47.72 32.89
CA VAL A 168 6.65 -47.23 32.56
C VAL A 168 6.34 -45.85 33.17
N SER A 169 7.26 -45.25 33.93
CA SER A 169 7.14 -43.82 34.31
C SER A 169 7.38 -42.84 33.15
N PHE A 170 7.60 -43.34 31.92
CA PHE A 170 7.75 -42.53 30.71
C PHE A 170 7.04 -43.11 29.48
N SER A 171 6.16 -44.10 29.63
CA SER A 171 5.23 -44.41 28.54
C SER A 171 4.13 -43.36 28.56
N ALA A 172 4.38 -42.30 27.80
CA ALA A 172 3.42 -41.31 27.35
C ALA A 172 2.03 -41.93 27.23
N ASN A 173 1.03 -41.20 27.75
CA ASN A 173 -0.31 -41.32 27.20
C ASN A 173 -0.18 -41.27 25.68
N ALA A 174 -0.38 -42.38 24.97
CA ALA A 174 -0.51 -42.42 23.50
C ALA A 174 -1.85 -41.78 23.04
N LEU A 175 -2.30 -40.80 23.82
CA LEU A 175 -3.50 -39.98 23.73
C LEU A 175 -3.16 -38.53 24.10
N SER A 176 -1.89 -38.13 24.20
CA SER A 176 -1.54 -36.72 24.25
C SER A 176 -1.62 -36.18 22.82
N SER A 177 -2.50 -35.21 22.61
CA SER A 177 -2.59 -34.44 21.35
C SER A 177 -1.34 -33.59 21.07
N ALA A 178 -0.38 -33.60 22.00
CA ALA A 178 0.88 -32.90 21.89
C ALA A 178 2.07 -33.77 22.33
N LEU A 179 3.22 -33.56 21.67
CA LEU A 179 4.53 -34.03 22.13
C LEU A 179 5.08 -33.01 23.13
N GLU A 180 5.20 -33.37 24.41
CA GLU A 180 5.67 -32.49 25.47
C GLU A 180 7.02 -32.95 26.02
N GLY A 181 7.85 -31.99 26.43
CA GLY A 181 9.14 -32.27 27.07
C GLY A 181 9.73 -31.05 27.77
N ALA A 182 10.76 -31.31 28.58
CA ALA A 182 11.54 -30.27 29.24
C ALA A 182 13.02 -30.67 29.25
N GLU A 183 13.89 -29.72 28.97
CA GLU A 183 15.34 -29.89 28.92
C GLU A 183 15.97 -28.92 29.92
N ALA A 184 16.77 -29.49 30.84
CA ALA A 184 17.49 -28.71 31.85
C ALA A 184 18.86 -28.28 31.32
N PHE A 185 19.21 -27.02 31.55
CA PHE A 185 20.49 -26.44 31.16
C PHE A 185 21.20 -25.89 32.40
N THR A 186 22.48 -26.18 32.52
CA THR A 186 23.36 -25.49 33.48
C THR A 186 23.63 -24.05 33.02
N GLY A 187 24.20 -23.23 33.90
CA GLY A 187 24.48 -21.82 33.60
C GLY A 187 25.44 -21.64 32.43
N GLY A 188 25.02 -20.92 31.39
CA GLY A 188 25.81 -20.66 30.18
C GLY A 188 25.91 -21.83 29.21
N GLU A 189 25.27 -22.96 29.51
CA GLU A 189 25.36 -24.17 28.69
C GLU A 189 24.76 -23.96 27.31
N THR A 190 25.40 -24.54 26.29
CA THR A 190 24.88 -24.65 24.93
C THR A 190 24.77 -26.12 24.57
N LYS A 191 23.58 -26.54 24.14
CA LYS A 191 23.27 -27.94 23.79
C LYS A 191 22.34 -27.96 22.58
N THR A 192 22.51 -28.94 21.71
CA THR A 192 21.55 -29.23 20.64
C THR A 192 20.49 -30.18 21.18
N ILE A 193 19.22 -29.81 21.02
CA ILE A 193 18.07 -30.65 21.32
C ILE A 193 17.37 -31.02 20.01
N THR A 194 16.75 -32.19 19.95
CA THR A 194 15.99 -32.63 18.77
C THR A 194 14.54 -32.78 19.17
N ILE A 195 13.65 -32.06 18.49
CA ILE A 195 12.21 -32.11 18.72
C ILE A 195 11.55 -32.53 17.40
N ASP A 196 10.93 -33.69 17.39
CA ASP A 196 10.26 -34.27 16.21
C ASP A 196 11.14 -34.29 14.94
N GLY A 197 12.42 -34.66 15.11
CA GLY A 197 13.39 -34.77 14.01
C GLY A 197 14.07 -33.45 13.61
N VAL A 198 13.62 -32.30 14.14
CA VAL A 198 14.23 -30.98 13.90
C VAL A 198 15.20 -30.64 15.03
N GLN A 199 16.40 -30.17 14.70
CA GLN A 199 17.42 -29.80 15.68
C GLN A 199 17.36 -28.31 16.04
N TYR A 200 17.50 -28.01 17.32
CA TYR A 200 17.62 -26.65 17.84
C TYR A 200 18.87 -26.53 18.68
N THR A 201 19.73 -25.57 18.35
CA THR A 201 20.88 -25.22 19.20
C THR A 201 20.42 -24.21 20.24
N VAL A 202 20.39 -24.63 21.50
CA VAL A 202 19.86 -23.85 22.62
C VAL A 202 20.98 -23.48 23.58
N LYS A 203 21.05 -22.20 23.95
CA LYS A 203 21.97 -21.66 24.94
C LYS A 203 21.22 -20.98 26.08
N ASN A 204 21.52 -21.39 27.30
CA ASN A 204 21.05 -20.69 28.50
C ASN A 204 21.87 -19.39 28.67
N LYS A 205 21.20 -18.23 28.64
CA LYS A 205 21.86 -16.91 28.78
C LYS A 205 22.15 -16.57 30.25
N LEU A 206 21.63 -17.33 31.21
CA LEU A 206 21.89 -17.14 32.63
C LEU A 206 23.16 -17.86 33.08
N THR A 207 23.77 -17.39 34.17
CA THR A 207 24.88 -18.06 34.86
C THR A 207 24.42 -19.16 35.82
N THR A 208 23.11 -19.28 36.04
CA THR A 208 22.46 -20.31 36.86
C THR A 208 21.71 -21.31 36.00
N ALA A 209 21.36 -22.46 36.59
CA ALA A 209 20.53 -23.44 35.91
C ALA A 209 19.17 -22.84 35.48
N ASN A 210 18.67 -23.31 34.35
CA ASN A 210 17.41 -22.86 33.75
C ASN A 210 16.84 -23.99 32.89
N ASP A 211 15.52 -24.08 32.80
CA ASP A 211 14.84 -25.16 32.06
C ASP A 211 14.09 -24.56 30.87
N LEU A 212 14.21 -25.22 29.72
CA LEU A 212 13.39 -24.95 28.55
C LEU A 212 12.33 -26.04 28.45
N SER A 213 11.06 -25.66 28.43
CA SER A 213 9.95 -26.58 28.21
C SER A 213 9.36 -26.40 26.81
N TYR A 214 8.84 -27.47 26.23
CA TYR A 214 8.22 -27.44 24.93
C TYR A 214 6.98 -28.33 24.84
N SER A 215 6.07 -27.95 23.94
CA SER A 215 4.88 -28.73 23.58
C SER A 215 4.61 -28.55 22.09
N LYS A 216 4.53 -29.64 21.32
CA LYS A 216 4.22 -29.63 19.89
C LYS A 216 2.83 -30.18 19.67
N ASP A 217 1.93 -29.39 19.10
CA ASP A 217 0.60 -29.85 18.71
C ASP A 217 0.71 -30.77 17.48
N ALA A 218 0.28 -32.03 17.63
CA ALA A 218 0.42 -33.04 16.57
C ALA A 218 -0.53 -32.79 15.37
N SER A 219 -1.57 -31.97 15.55
CA SER A 219 -2.56 -31.67 14.51
C SER A 219 -2.17 -30.46 13.65
N THR A 220 -1.56 -29.44 14.25
CA THR A 220 -1.12 -28.23 13.53
C THR A 220 0.37 -28.25 13.21
N GLY A 221 1.14 -29.12 13.87
CA GLY A 221 2.60 -29.14 13.77
C GLY A 221 3.28 -28.00 14.54
N VAL A 222 2.52 -27.12 15.20
CA VAL A 222 3.04 -25.94 15.90
C VAL A 222 3.81 -26.35 17.15
N LEU A 223 5.06 -25.90 17.27
CA LEU A 223 5.92 -26.12 18.42
C LEU A 223 5.90 -24.90 19.35
N THR A 224 5.29 -25.04 20.52
CA THR A 224 5.36 -24.04 21.58
C THR A 224 6.62 -24.22 22.42
N LEU A 225 7.48 -23.21 22.47
CA LEU A 225 8.65 -23.13 23.32
C LEU A 225 8.37 -22.19 24.49
N ILE A 226 8.36 -22.74 25.71
CA ILE A 226 8.21 -21.99 26.96
C ILE A 226 9.61 -21.76 27.51
N ALA A 227 10.15 -20.57 27.22
CA ALA A 227 11.54 -20.24 27.45
C ALA A 227 11.67 -18.81 27.98
N SER A 228 12.61 -18.57 28.88
CA SER A 228 13.02 -17.21 29.23
C SER A 228 14.52 -17.15 29.45
N ASN A 229 15.16 -16.13 28.88
CA ASN A 229 16.62 -15.99 28.86
C ASN A 229 17.34 -17.13 28.11
N PHE A 230 16.77 -17.59 26.99
CA PHE A 230 17.44 -18.53 26.09
C PHE A 230 17.80 -17.87 24.76
N GLU A 231 18.89 -18.35 24.16
CA GLU A 231 19.15 -18.20 22.73
C GLU A 231 18.82 -19.54 22.07
N ILE A 232 17.96 -19.54 21.06
CA ILE A 232 17.44 -20.73 20.39
C ILE A 232 17.63 -20.52 18.90
N ARG A 233 18.37 -21.42 18.25
CA ARG A 233 18.62 -21.37 16.81
C ARG A 233 18.05 -22.61 16.15
N GLY A 234 17.18 -22.42 15.17
CA GLY A 234 16.70 -23.48 14.27
C GLY A 234 17.83 -24.08 13.44
N GLN A 235 17.55 -25.21 12.79
CA GLN A 235 18.48 -25.78 11.82
C GLN A 235 18.19 -25.20 10.44
N GLU A 236 19.22 -24.91 9.65
CA GLU A 236 19.09 -24.20 8.38
C GLU A 236 18.17 -24.88 7.35
N ASP A 237 18.12 -26.21 7.34
CA ASP A 237 17.48 -27.02 6.29
C ASP A 237 16.06 -27.51 6.65
N ALA A 238 15.38 -26.84 7.58
CA ALA A 238 13.99 -27.14 7.93
C ALA A 238 13.17 -25.87 8.19
N GLU A 239 11.86 -25.97 7.89
CA GLU A 239 10.87 -24.97 8.27
C GLU A 239 10.53 -25.11 9.76
N HIS A 240 10.33 -23.97 10.43
CA HIS A 240 10.04 -23.87 11.85
C HIS A 240 8.70 -23.16 12.05
N ASN A 241 7.72 -23.88 12.60
CA ASN A 241 6.44 -23.32 13.01
C ASN A 241 6.40 -23.21 14.54
N LEU A 242 6.81 -22.06 15.06
CA LEU A 242 7.11 -21.84 16.48
C LEU A 242 6.12 -20.89 17.13
N ILE A 243 5.68 -21.24 18.34
CA ILE A 243 5.11 -20.29 19.30
C ILE A 243 6.09 -20.08 20.45
N ILE A 244 6.45 -18.84 20.73
CA ILE A 244 7.39 -18.47 21.78
C ILE A 244 6.62 -17.89 22.97
N SER A 245 6.81 -18.47 24.14
CA SER A 245 6.27 -17.97 25.40
C SER A 245 7.41 -17.59 26.33
N GLY A 246 7.36 -16.36 26.86
CA GLY A 246 8.29 -15.85 27.86
C GLY A 246 9.05 -14.61 27.39
N ARG A 247 10.20 -14.34 28.01
CA ARG A 247 10.89 -13.05 27.91
C ARG A 247 12.40 -13.20 27.75
N ASN A 248 13.03 -12.16 27.21
CA ASN A 248 14.49 -12.03 27.08
C ASN A 248 15.14 -13.13 26.20
N ASN A 249 14.37 -13.73 25.30
CA ASN A 249 14.88 -14.76 24.41
C ASN A 249 15.47 -14.16 23.14
N SER A 250 16.35 -14.92 22.48
CA SER A 250 16.85 -14.65 21.15
C SER A 250 16.52 -15.88 20.29
N ILE A 251 15.58 -15.76 19.37
CA ILE A 251 15.03 -16.86 18.58
C ILE A 251 15.45 -16.63 17.13
N TYR A 252 16.10 -17.61 16.53
CA TYR A 252 16.51 -17.58 15.14
C TYR A 252 15.81 -18.75 14.44
N GLY A 253 15.19 -18.45 13.30
CA GLY A 253 14.72 -19.45 12.36
C GLY A 253 15.88 -20.19 11.66
N GLY A 254 15.64 -20.63 10.44
CA GLY A 254 16.58 -21.30 9.54
C GLY A 254 16.69 -20.58 8.20
N GLY A 255 16.91 -21.36 7.14
CA GLY A 255 17.06 -20.84 5.78
C GLY A 255 15.85 -21.11 4.88
N LEU A 256 14.72 -21.51 5.44
CA LEU A 256 13.45 -21.78 4.76
C LEU A 256 12.35 -20.92 5.39
N ALA A 257 11.17 -20.88 4.75
CA ALA A 257 10.03 -20.09 5.21
C ALA A 257 9.52 -20.57 6.59
N ASP A 258 9.82 -19.77 7.61
CA ASP A 258 9.50 -20.02 9.00
C ASP A 258 8.27 -19.22 9.45
N THR A 259 7.57 -19.72 10.46
CA THR A 259 6.49 -19.01 11.13
C THR A 259 6.79 -18.92 12.61
N ILE A 260 7.03 -17.71 13.12
CA ILE A 260 7.41 -17.49 14.52
C ILE A 260 6.44 -16.51 15.16
N GLU A 261 5.67 -17.00 16.13
CA GLU A 261 4.64 -16.22 16.83
C GLU A 261 4.95 -16.10 18.32
N GLU A 262 4.75 -14.92 18.92
CA GLU A 262 4.68 -14.82 20.38
C GLU A 262 3.32 -15.29 20.89
N LEU A 263 3.30 -16.12 21.94
CA LEU A 263 2.08 -16.74 22.46
C LEU A 263 0.99 -15.72 22.85
N ASN A 264 1.39 -14.61 23.46
CA ASN A 264 0.48 -13.56 23.93
C ASN A 264 1.24 -12.26 24.29
N SER A 265 0.49 -11.23 24.66
CA SER A 265 1.02 -9.90 24.99
C SER A 265 1.91 -9.82 26.23
N ASN A 266 2.04 -10.89 27.03
CA ASN A 266 2.98 -10.91 28.15
C ASN A 266 4.42 -11.20 27.72
N CYS A 267 4.62 -11.66 26.48
CA CYS A 267 5.93 -11.81 25.88
C CYS A 267 6.57 -10.42 25.71
N SER A 268 7.87 -10.31 25.97
CA SER A 268 8.54 -9.01 25.93
C SER A 268 10.05 -9.16 25.91
N ASN A 269 10.75 -8.20 25.31
CA ASN A 269 12.19 -8.18 25.17
C ASN A 269 12.74 -9.45 24.51
N ASN A 270 11.94 -10.09 23.65
CA ASN A 270 12.42 -11.14 22.78
C ASN A 270 13.00 -10.50 21.51
N TYR A 271 14.01 -11.14 20.95
CA TYR A 271 14.58 -10.82 19.64
C TYR A 271 14.30 -12.01 18.75
N ILE A 272 13.50 -11.82 17.71
CA ILE A 272 13.10 -12.87 16.77
C ILE A 272 13.74 -12.56 15.44
N TYR A 273 14.47 -13.51 14.88
CA TYR A 273 15.16 -13.42 13.59
C TYR A 273 14.57 -14.50 12.69
N GLY A 274 14.01 -14.12 11.54
CA GLY A 274 13.46 -15.02 10.53
C GLY A 274 14.59 -15.86 9.93
N GLY A 275 15.55 -15.19 9.31
CA GLY A 275 16.71 -15.83 8.71
C GLY A 275 16.69 -15.60 7.20
N SER A 276 17.04 -16.63 6.43
CA SER A 276 16.78 -16.59 5.00
C SER A 276 15.44 -17.26 4.71
N GLY A 277 14.70 -16.78 3.72
CA GLY A 277 13.40 -17.34 3.35
C GLY A 277 12.29 -16.32 3.56
N ASN A 278 11.08 -16.66 3.10
CA ASN A 278 9.93 -15.76 3.24
C ASN A 278 9.20 -16.10 4.54
N ASP A 279 9.52 -15.40 5.61
CA ASP A 279 9.12 -15.73 6.96
C ASP A 279 7.86 -15.00 7.39
N THR A 280 7.15 -15.56 8.36
CA THR A 280 5.98 -14.93 8.99
C THR A 280 6.23 -14.75 10.48
N ILE A 281 6.33 -13.50 10.93
CA ILE A 281 6.62 -13.17 12.33
C ILE A 281 5.44 -12.41 12.96
N ILE A 282 4.90 -12.97 14.05
CA ILE A 282 3.76 -12.39 14.77
C ILE A 282 4.18 -11.92 16.16
N LEU A 283 4.24 -10.60 16.34
CA LEU A 283 4.56 -9.96 17.62
C LEU A 283 3.28 -9.64 18.39
N ARG A 284 3.03 -10.36 19.48
CA ARG A 284 1.90 -10.09 20.39
C ARG A 284 2.29 -9.14 21.53
N GLY A 285 3.57 -9.06 21.87
CA GLY A 285 4.10 -8.28 22.98
C GLY A 285 5.21 -7.29 22.58
N GLY A 286 5.88 -6.71 23.58
CA GLY A 286 6.88 -5.65 23.40
C GLY A 286 8.26 -6.21 23.06
N SER A 287 8.42 -6.75 21.86
CA SER A 287 9.64 -7.44 21.37
C SER A 287 10.13 -6.84 20.04
N SER A 288 11.27 -7.30 19.54
CA SER A 288 11.79 -6.91 18.22
C SER A 288 11.85 -8.11 17.29
N ALA A 289 11.39 -7.93 16.06
CA ALA A 289 11.44 -8.93 15.01
C ALA A 289 12.24 -8.43 13.81
N TYR A 290 13.09 -9.29 13.27
CA TYR A 290 13.96 -9.07 12.12
C TYR A 290 13.65 -10.16 11.09
N GLY A 291 13.34 -9.78 9.85
CA GLY A 291 13.05 -10.71 8.76
C GLY A 291 14.35 -11.29 8.21
N GLU A 292 15.31 -10.39 7.95
CA GLU A 292 16.63 -10.65 7.41
C GLU A 292 16.64 -10.77 5.89
N GLU A 293 16.65 -11.95 5.27
CA GLU A 293 16.62 -12.10 3.81
C GLU A 293 15.34 -12.81 3.34
N GLY A 294 14.54 -12.16 2.49
CA GLY A 294 13.35 -12.75 1.89
C GLY A 294 12.19 -11.76 1.85
N ASP A 295 11.08 -12.15 1.22
CA ASP A 295 9.86 -11.33 1.26
C ASP A 295 9.05 -11.73 2.52
N ASP A 296 9.24 -11.01 3.63
CA ASP A 296 8.75 -11.38 4.95
C ASP A 296 7.39 -10.75 5.30
N ILE A 297 6.67 -11.38 6.23
CA ILE A 297 5.37 -10.93 6.71
C ILE A 297 5.42 -10.68 8.22
N PHE A 298 5.13 -9.44 8.62
CA PHE A 298 5.02 -9.06 10.03
C PHE A 298 3.56 -8.76 10.41
N ILE A 299 3.12 -9.35 11.53
CA ILE A 299 1.87 -8.97 12.19
C ILE A 299 2.20 -8.50 13.61
N ALA A 300 2.23 -7.18 13.80
CA ALA A 300 2.68 -6.57 15.04
C ALA A 300 1.55 -5.88 15.83
N TYR A 301 1.28 -6.40 17.03
CA TYR A 301 0.42 -5.76 18.02
C TYR A 301 1.20 -4.85 18.98
N SER A 302 2.52 -4.98 19.03
CA SER A 302 3.44 -4.10 19.76
C SER A 302 4.87 -4.36 19.25
N GLY A 303 5.85 -3.63 19.79
CA GLY A 303 7.26 -3.87 19.47
C GLY A 303 7.78 -3.23 18.18
N GLY A 304 8.97 -3.66 17.79
CA GLY A 304 9.68 -3.19 16.59
C GLY A 304 9.73 -4.25 15.49
N CYS A 305 9.60 -3.82 14.24
CA CYS A 305 9.74 -4.69 13.06
C CYS A 305 10.86 -4.14 12.18
N TYR A 306 11.68 -5.02 11.65
CA TYR A 306 12.77 -4.72 10.74
C TYR A 306 12.68 -5.75 9.62
N GLY A 307 12.26 -5.34 8.43
CA GLY A 307 12.08 -6.25 7.28
C GLY A 307 13.42 -6.86 6.88
N GLY A 308 14.31 -6.03 6.35
CA GLY A 308 15.65 -6.47 5.96
C GLY A 308 15.82 -6.36 4.45
N ILE A 309 16.22 -7.43 3.79
CA ILE A 309 16.37 -7.49 2.33
C ILE A 309 15.20 -8.28 1.76
N GLY A 310 14.43 -7.67 0.87
CA GLY A 310 13.28 -8.26 0.20
C GLY A 310 12.07 -7.34 0.26
N ASN A 311 10.95 -7.75 -0.34
CA ASN A 311 9.73 -6.94 -0.36
C ASN A 311 8.84 -7.35 0.82
N ASP A 312 8.96 -6.63 1.91
CA ASP A 312 8.36 -7.01 3.18
C ASP A 312 6.96 -6.44 3.36
N THR A 313 6.09 -7.21 4.01
CA THR A 313 4.74 -6.77 4.36
C THR A 313 4.59 -6.63 5.86
N ILE A 314 4.46 -5.39 6.34
CA ILE A 314 4.35 -5.07 7.76
C ILE A 314 2.95 -4.57 8.11
N THR A 315 2.19 -5.38 8.83
CA THR A 315 0.87 -5.02 9.36
C THR A 315 0.94 -4.70 10.85
N ARG A 316 0.62 -3.47 11.24
CA ARG A 316 0.65 -3.03 12.64
C ARG A 316 -0.73 -2.68 13.18
N TYR A 317 -1.13 -3.36 14.25
CA TYR A 317 -2.41 -3.17 14.97
C TYR A 317 -2.30 -2.36 16.27
N GLY A 318 -1.15 -2.34 16.96
CA GLY A 318 -1.03 -1.67 18.28
C GLY A 318 0.02 -0.55 18.35
N GLY A 319 -0.13 0.34 19.34
CA GLY A 319 0.50 1.67 19.38
C GLY A 319 1.94 1.77 19.91
N SER A 320 2.64 2.83 19.50
CA SER A 320 4.04 3.23 19.83
C SER A 320 5.20 2.41 19.26
N GLY A 321 4.94 1.47 18.35
CA GLY A 321 5.98 0.71 17.67
C GLY A 321 6.71 1.48 16.55
N VAL A 322 7.84 0.92 16.11
CA VAL A 322 8.61 1.39 14.95
C VAL A 322 8.74 0.26 13.95
N SER A 323 8.49 0.54 12.67
CA SER A 323 8.82 -0.38 11.58
C SER A 323 9.84 0.21 10.64
N TYR A 324 10.76 -0.64 10.21
CA TYR A 324 11.70 -0.42 9.13
C TYR A 324 11.41 -1.47 8.05
N GLY A 325 11.27 -1.03 6.81
CA GLY A 325 11.11 -1.88 5.64
C GLY A 325 12.46 -2.51 5.30
N GLY A 326 13.36 -1.71 4.75
CA GLY A 326 14.74 -2.12 4.52
C GLY A 326 15.10 -1.94 3.06
N GLU A 327 15.75 -2.92 2.45
CA GLU A 327 15.99 -2.97 1.01
C GLU A 327 14.85 -3.73 0.31
N GLY A 328 14.04 -3.07 -0.50
CA GLY A 328 12.98 -3.67 -1.29
C GLY A 328 11.76 -2.78 -1.44
N ASP A 329 10.78 -3.21 -2.24
CA ASP A 329 9.52 -2.47 -2.39
C ASP A 329 8.54 -2.90 -1.28
N ASP A 330 8.60 -2.24 -0.12
CA ASP A 330 7.89 -2.67 1.10
C ASP A 330 6.44 -2.19 1.20
N VAL A 331 5.62 -2.92 1.95
CA VAL A 331 4.20 -2.61 2.19
C VAL A 331 3.90 -2.49 3.67
N PHE A 332 3.41 -1.32 4.08
CA PHE A 332 2.98 -1.04 5.45
C PHE A 332 1.46 -0.92 5.54
N ASN A 333 0.81 -1.83 6.26
CA ASN A 333 -0.61 -1.75 6.61
C ASN A 333 -0.76 -1.18 8.03
N ILE A 334 -1.20 0.08 8.11
CA ILE A 334 -1.11 0.91 9.31
C ILE A 334 -2.49 1.05 9.95
N TYR A 335 -2.72 0.34 11.06
CA TYR A 335 -3.94 0.46 11.88
C TYR A 335 -3.71 1.17 13.22
N SER A 336 -2.46 1.49 13.58
CA SER A 336 -2.11 2.03 14.90
C SER A 336 -1.74 3.51 14.88
N SER A 337 -2.26 4.27 15.85
CA SER A 337 -1.81 5.64 16.15
C SER A 337 -0.46 5.67 16.90
N ASN A 338 0.22 6.81 16.86
CA ASN A 338 1.47 7.09 17.57
C ASN A 338 2.65 6.18 17.19
N ALA A 339 2.72 5.69 15.96
CA ALA A 339 3.76 4.77 15.48
C ALA A 339 4.64 5.42 14.40
N LYS A 340 5.82 4.83 14.16
CA LYS A 340 6.77 5.30 13.15
C LYS A 340 7.02 4.23 12.09
N TYR A 341 7.13 4.65 10.84
CA TYR A 341 7.30 3.79 9.69
C TYR A 341 8.40 4.39 8.79
N PHE A 342 9.40 3.58 8.48
CA PHE A 342 10.56 3.95 7.67
C PHE A 342 10.65 2.96 6.51
N GLY A 343 10.51 3.43 5.27
CA GLY A 343 10.63 2.59 4.07
C GLY A 343 12.08 2.19 3.79
N GLU A 344 12.99 3.17 3.85
CA GLU A 344 14.43 3.00 3.60
C GLU A 344 14.78 2.93 2.10
N GLU A 345 15.13 1.77 1.54
CA GLU A 345 15.53 1.62 0.15
C GLU A 345 14.47 0.89 -0.68
N GLY A 346 13.87 1.55 -1.67
CA GLY A 346 12.93 0.92 -2.60
C GLY A 346 11.70 1.77 -2.86
N ASN A 347 10.66 1.21 -3.48
CA ASN A 347 9.39 1.89 -3.75
C ASN A 347 8.31 1.43 -2.78
N ASP A 348 8.26 2.06 -1.62
CA ASP A 348 7.41 1.64 -0.51
C ASP A 348 5.98 2.10 -0.64
N THR A 349 5.05 1.33 -0.06
CA THR A 349 3.63 1.66 0.03
C THR A 349 3.16 1.70 1.48
N PHE A 350 2.63 2.85 1.91
CA PHE A 350 2.06 3.06 3.24
C PHE A 350 0.54 3.20 3.18
N ASN A 351 -0.19 2.20 3.67
CA ASN A 351 -1.65 2.17 3.70
C ASN A 351 -2.16 2.56 5.09
N ILE A 352 -2.64 3.79 5.25
CA ILE A 352 -3.25 4.27 6.50
C ILE A 352 -4.71 3.82 6.56
N ILE A 353 -5.04 2.97 7.53
CA ILE A 353 -6.35 2.32 7.64
C ILE A 353 -7.06 2.78 8.92
N GLY A 354 -8.02 3.69 8.74
CA GLY A 354 -8.80 4.31 9.81
C GLY A 354 -8.35 5.73 10.15
N SER A 355 -9.09 6.39 11.05
CA SER A 355 -8.79 7.76 11.47
C SER A 355 -7.73 7.76 12.58
N LEU A 356 -6.46 7.79 12.20
CA LEU A 356 -5.30 7.65 13.08
C LEU A 356 -4.62 8.99 13.37
N SER A 357 -3.82 9.07 14.43
CA SER A 357 -3.08 10.29 14.81
C SER A 357 -1.68 10.00 15.31
N GLY A 358 -0.79 11.00 15.25
CA GLY A 358 0.57 10.88 15.77
C GLY A 358 1.49 9.95 14.98
N ILE A 359 1.17 9.67 13.71
CA ILE A 359 1.96 8.78 12.87
C ILE A 359 3.15 9.56 12.26
N VAL A 360 4.30 8.91 12.18
CA VAL A 360 5.45 9.39 11.40
C VAL A 360 5.74 8.39 10.29
N ILE A 361 5.69 8.84 9.03
CA ILE A 361 6.10 8.07 7.86
C ILE A 361 7.29 8.76 7.23
N ASP A 362 8.35 8.02 6.99
CA ASP A 362 9.49 8.43 6.16
C ASP A 362 9.68 7.37 5.09
N GLY A 363 9.61 7.76 3.82
CA GLY A 363 9.78 6.83 2.71
C GLY A 363 11.24 6.44 2.50
N GLY A 364 12.20 7.25 2.91
CA GLY A 364 13.58 7.06 2.47
C GLY A 364 13.75 7.34 0.97
N SER A 365 14.47 6.47 0.29
CA SER A 365 14.78 6.59 -1.14
C SER A 365 13.68 5.99 -2.03
N GLY A 366 13.85 6.00 -3.36
CA GLY A 366 12.86 5.48 -4.31
C GLY A 366 11.55 6.27 -4.40
N THR A 367 10.53 5.67 -5.05
CA THR A 367 9.23 6.30 -5.33
C THR A 367 8.15 5.74 -4.42
N ASN A 368 7.88 6.42 -3.31
CA ASN A 368 7.02 5.86 -2.27
C ASN A 368 5.60 6.45 -2.32
N ASN A 369 4.63 5.63 -1.95
CA ASN A 369 3.21 5.93 -2.04
C ASN A 369 2.56 5.91 -0.65
N VAL A 370 1.67 6.86 -0.37
CA VAL A 370 0.89 6.88 0.88
C VAL A 370 -0.59 6.96 0.52
N THR A 371 -1.39 6.05 1.07
CA THR A 371 -2.84 6.00 0.88
C THR A 371 -3.57 6.10 2.22
N GLY A 372 -4.84 6.51 2.20
CA GLY A 372 -5.68 6.61 3.39
C GLY A 372 -5.88 8.04 3.93
N GLU A 373 -6.58 8.15 5.06
CA GLU A 373 -6.92 9.44 5.69
C GLU A 373 -5.74 9.96 6.53
N VAL A 374 -5.24 11.15 6.21
CA VAL A 374 -4.19 11.81 6.99
C VAL A 374 -4.83 12.53 8.19
N GLY A 375 -4.81 11.89 9.36
CA GLY A 375 -5.33 12.48 10.59
C GLY A 375 -4.38 13.50 11.24
N SER A 376 -4.83 14.12 12.34
CA SER A 376 -4.09 15.17 13.04
C SER A 376 -2.75 14.69 13.62
N ASN A 377 -1.72 15.57 13.62
CA ASN A 377 -0.36 15.28 14.09
C ASN A 377 0.34 14.13 13.33
N THR A 378 0.02 13.95 12.06
CA THR A 378 0.71 13.01 11.18
C THR A 378 1.83 13.73 10.41
N THR A 379 3.04 13.19 10.46
CA THR A 379 4.20 13.68 9.71
C THR A 379 4.53 12.70 8.59
N ILE A 380 4.58 13.18 7.35
CA ILE A 380 4.91 12.37 6.17
C ILE A 380 6.12 13.00 5.47
N ASN A 381 7.23 12.27 5.42
CA ASN A 381 8.46 12.63 4.72
C ASN A 381 8.68 11.65 3.56
N VAL A 382 7.93 11.81 2.47
CA VAL A 382 8.02 10.97 1.27
C VAL A 382 8.05 11.89 0.05
N VAL A 383 9.08 11.74 -0.79
CA VAL A 383 9.22 12.51 -2.02
C VAL A 383 8.14 12.06 -3.00
N GLY A 384 7.09 12.86 -3.14
CA GLY A 384 5.95 12.57 -4.02
C GLY A 384 4.66 12.12 -3.32
N ALA A 385 4.65 11.76 -2.02
CA ALA A 385 3.41 11.49 -1.27
C ALA A 385 2.53 12.73 -1.06
N ASN A 386 3.09 13.89 -1.37
CA ASN A 386 2.38 15.14 -1.54
C ASN A 386 1.60 15.23 -2.87
N SER A 387 1.47 14.12 -3.59
CA SER A 387 0.81 14.04 -4.89
C SER A 387 -0.40 13.13 -4.82
N GLY A 388 -1.49 13.55 -5.45
CA GLY A 388 -2.68 12.73 -5.55
C GLY A 388 -3.42 13.05 -6.84
N SER A 389 -4.47 12.28 -7.10
CA SER A 389 -5.33 12.52 -8.25
C SER A 389 -6.80 12.50 -7.87
N VAL A 390 -7.60 13.31 -8.56
CA VAL A 390 -9.05 13.34 -8.41
C VAL A 390 -9.66 13.11 -9.78
N SER A 391 -10.40 12.01 -9.92
CA SER A 391 -11.10 11.67 -11.15
C SER A 391 -12.51 12.25 -11.13
N LEU A 392 -12.82 13.04 -12.15
CA LEU A 392 -14.05 13.81 -12.24
C LEU A 392 -14.93 13.29 -13.36
N VAL A 393 -16.22 13.22 -13.10
CA VAL A 393 -17.27 13.02 -14.10
C VAL A 393 -17.92 14.37 -14.39
N SER A 394 -18.39 14.57 -15.63
CA SER A 394 -19.04 15.82 -16.03
C SER A 394 -20.24 16.14 -15.13
N GLY A 395 -20.28 17.35 -14.58
CA GLY A 395 -21.38 17.85 -13.75
C GLY A 395 -21.24 17.58 -12.24
N GLU A 396 -20.16 16.95 -11.79
CA GLU A 396 -19.90 16.68 -10.37
C GLU A 396 -18.81 17.63 -9.81
N GLU A 397 -19.05 18.16 -8.61
CA GLU A 397 -18.04 18.87 -7.81
C GLU A 397 -17.56 17.94 -6.68
N GLN A 398 -16.24 17.85 -6.49
CA GLN A 398 -15.63 17.08 -5.41
C GLN A 398 -14.74 17.98 -4.57
N SER A 399 -14.73 17.76 -3.24
CA SER A 399 -13.87 18.49 -2.32
C SER A 399 -12.67 17.65 -1.94
N VAL A 400 -11.46 18.20 -2.06
CA VAL A 400 -10.20 17.57 -1.68
C VAL A 400 -9.45 18.46 -0.70
N MET A 401 -8.92 17.87 0.38
CA MET A 401 -8.07 18.59 1.31
C MET A 401 -6.60 18.39 0.93
N ILE A 402 -5.90 19.48 0.59
CA ILE A 402 -4.49 19.44 0.17
C ILE A 402 -3.72 20.42 1.05
N ASN A 403 -2.70 19.94 1.75
CA ASN A 403 -1.88 20.74 2.68
C ASN A 403 -2.72 21.54 3.71
N GLY A 404 -3.79 20.92 4.24
CA GLY A 404 -4.69 21.56 5.21
C GLY A 404 -5.61 22.65 4.63
N ILE A 405 -5.75 22.73 3.31
CA ILE A 405 -6.62 23.66 2.59
C ILE A 405 -7.64 22.85 1.77
N ASN A 406 -8.92 23.21 1.86
CA ASN A 406 -9.95 22.60 1.04
C ASN A 406 -9.96 23.21 -0.37
N TYR A 407 -9.98 22.35 -1.38
CA TYR A 407 -10.14 22.71 -2.78
C TYR A 407 -11.36 22.00 -3.34
N THR A 408 -12.24 22.73 -4.01
CA THR A 408 -13.36 22.15 -4.75
C THR A 408 -12.96 22.02 -6.22
N VAL A 409 -12.99 20.80 -6.74
CA VAL A 409 -12.57 20.46 -8.11
C VAL A 409 -13.77 19.97 -8.93
N SER A 410 -13.85 20.39 -10.18
CA SER A 410 -14.93 20.03 -11.11
C SER A 410 -14.49 20.12 -12.56
N THR A 411 -15.26 19.52 -13.47
CA THR A 411 -15.01 19.57 -14.91
C THR A 411 -16.26 20.06 -15.66
N PRO A 412 -16.12 20.98 -16.63
CA PRO A 412 -17.26 21.62 -17.26
C PRO A 412 -17.98 20.78 -18.34
N SER A 413 -17.32 19.79 -18.97
CA SER A 413 -17.94 19.10 -20.13
C SER A 413 -17.50 17.66 -20.41
N SER A 414 -16.33 17.21 -19.93
CA SER A 414 -15.84 15.84 -20.14
C SER A 414 -15.20 15.29 -18.89
N ALA A 415 -15.10 13.96 -18.77
CA ALA A 415 -14.30 13.36 -17.72
C ALA A 415 -12.86 13.91 -17.75
N ALA A 416 -12.29 14.14 -16.58
CA ALA A 416 -10.95 14.69 -16.42
C ALA A 416 -10.34 14.17 -15.13
N THR A 417 -9.02 14.01 -15.11
CA THR A 417 -8.29 13.69 -13.88
C THR A 417 -7.41 14.87 -13.51
N VAL A 418 -7.68 15.47 -12.35
CA VAL A 418 -6.80 16.47 -11.73
C VAL A 418 -5.67 15.72 -11.05
N ILE A 419 -4.43 16.11 -11.31
CA ILE A 419 -3.24 15.61 -10.63
C ILE A 419 -2.61 16.77 -9.88
N TYR A 420 -2.47 16.65 -8.56
CA TYR A 420 -1.79 17.63 -7.73
C TYR A 420 -0.47 17.09 -7.19
N ARG A 421 0.48 17.98 -6.89
CA ARG A 421 1.79 17.67 -6.25
C ARG A 421 2.20 18.82 -5.33
N ILE A 422 2.83 18.57 -4.18
CA ILE A 422 3.40 19.61 -3.31
C ILE A 422 4.92 19.48 -3.29
N ASN A 423 5.63 20.57 -3.59
CA ASN A 423 7.10 20.62 -3.53
C ASN A 423 7.62 21.01 -2.13
N ASP A 424 8.94 20.98 -1.96
CA ASP A 424 9.63 21.26 -0.69
C ASP A 424 9.34 22.65 -0.09
N SER A 425 8.90 23.61 -0.93
CA SER A 425 8.50 24.96 -0.48
C SER A 425 7.03 25.05 -0.04
N GLY A 426 6.29 23.95 -0.09
CA GLY A 426 4.85 23.89 0.18
C GLY A 426 3.98 24.41 -0.96
N GLN A 427 4.53 24.62 -2.16
CA GLN A 427 3.77 25.04 -3.35
C GLN A 427 3.03 23.85 -3.97
N ILE A 428 1.74 24.03 -4.24
CA ILE A 428 0.87 22.99 -4.80
C ILE A 428 0.79 23.17 -6.32
N SER A 429 1.29 22.21 -7.08
CA SER A 429 1.17 22.15 -8.55
C SER A 429 -0.08 21.40 -8.95
N PHE A 430 -0.91 21.98 -9.83
CA PHE A 430 -2.09 21.34 -10.41
C PHE A 430 -1.88 21.09 -11.91
N SER A 431 -2.19 19.89 -12.37
CA SER A 431 -2.11 19.49 -13.78
C SER A 431 -3.29 18.58 -14.14
N VAL A 432 -3.52 18.38 -15.45
CA VAL A 432 -4.66 17.60 -15.97
C VAL A 432 -4.17 16.67 -17.07
N ASN A 433 -4.67 15.43 -17.11
CA ASN A 433 -4.34 14.48 -18.17
C ASN A 433 -5.09 14.76 -19.48
N THR A 434 -6.38 15.06 -19.39
CA THR A 434 -7.35 15.19 -20.48
C THR A 434 -8.46 16.15 -20.06
N GLY A 435 -8.98 16.93 -21.01
CA GLY A 435 -10.03 17.92 -20.75
C GLY A 435 -9.53 19.18 -20.05
N SER A 436 -10.45 19.87 -19.40
CA SER A 436 -10.23 21.11 -18.64
C SER A 436 -10.87 21.01 -17.28
N VAL A 437 -10.30 21.65 -16.26
CA VAL A 437 -10.79 21.56 -14.88
C VAL A 437 -10.95 22.92 -14.25
N ILE A 438 -11.88 23.03 -13.31
CA ILE A 438 -12.08 24.17 -12.45
C ILE A 438 -11.70 23.76 -11.02
N ILE A 439 -10.80 24.53 -10.42
CA ILE A 439 -10.31 24.34 -9.05
C ILE A 439 -10.61 25.61 -8.27
N LYS A 440 -11.41 25.50 -7.21
CA LYS A 440 -11.76 26.61 -6.31
C LYS A 440 -11.04 26.43 -4.99
N GLY A 441 -10.18 27.38 -4.62
CA GLY A 441 -9.53 27.43 -3.32
C GLY A 441 -10.46 27.89 -2.20
N ASP A 442 -10.16 27.48 -0.97
CA ASP A 442 -10.79 28.01 0.24
C ASP A 442 -10.63 29.54 0.34
N VAL A 443 -11.76 30.24 0.25
CA VAL A 443 -11.85 31.70 0.31
C VAL A 443 -11.20 32.34 1.53
N ASN A 444 -11.01 31.60 2.63
CA ASN A 444 -10.45 32.13 3.87
C ASN A 444 -8.95 31.86 4.05
N LYS A 445 -8.33 31.11 3.12
CA LYS A 445 -6.92 30.70 3.19
C LYS A 445 -6.08 31.41 2.14
N LYS A 446 -4.76 31.40 2.36
CA LYS A 446 -3.76 31.81 1.37
C LYS A 446 -3.36 30.59 0.56
N HIS A 447 -3.26 30.76 -0.74
CA HIS A 447 -2.85 29.73 -1.69
C HIS A 447 -1.45 30.04 -2.23
N ASN A 448 -0.62 28.99 -2.34
CA ASN A 448 0.66 29.03 -3.04
C ASN A 448 0.62 27.92 -4.10
N VAL A 449 0.26 28.26 -5.33
CA VAL A 449 -0.09 27.26 -6.36
C VAL A 449 0.66 27.47 -7.67
N GLU A 450 0.87 26.37 -8.38
CA GLU A 450 1.36 26.33 -9.75
C GLU A 450 0.29 25.68 -10.65
N LEU A 451 -0.01 26.29 -11.80
CA LEU A 451 -1.09 25.87 -12.70
C LEU A 451 -0.54 25.39 -14.05
N GLY A 452 -0.82 24.12 -14.38
CA GLY A 452 -0.56 23.50 -15.67
C GLY A 452 -1.62 23.81 -16.73
N ASN A 453 -1.56 23.10 -17.86
CA ASN A 453 -2.47 23.33 -18.98
C ASN A 453 -3.94 23.01 -18.64
N ASN A 454 -4.85 23.81 -19.19
CA ASN A 454 -6.30 23.65 -19.10
C ASN A 454 -6.86 23.70 -17.67
N VAL A 455 -6.16 24.38 -16.76
CA VAL A 455 -6.62 24.62 -15.38
C VAL A 455 -7.23 26.01 -15.26
N THR A 456 -8.45 26.08 -14.72
CA THR A 456 -9.05 27.33 -14.26
C THR A 456 -9.05 27.35 -12.74
N PHE A 457 -8.35 28.31 -12.14
CA PHE A 457 -8.21 28.42 -10.68
C PHE A 457 -8.97 29.64 -10.15
N TYR A 458 -9.73 29.44 -9.07
CA TYR A 458 -10.32 30.52 -8.28
C TYR A 458 -9.57 30.64 -6.96
N GLY A 459 -8.88 31.75 -6.78
CA GLY A 459 -8.13 32.09 -5.57
C GLY A 459 -9.03 32.50 -4.41
N GLY A 460 -8.39 32.68 -3.26
CA GLY A 460 -9.04 33.05 -2.01
C GLY A 460 -9.09 34.56 -1.77
N ASN A 461 -9.59 34.94 -0.59
CA ASN A 461 -9.63 36.35 -0.15
C ASN A 461 -8.40 36.74 0.67
N LYS A 462 -7.35 35.94 0.65
CA LYS A 462 -6.04 36.23 1.25
C LYS A 462 -5.02 36.41 0.13
N GLY A 463 -3.87 37.02 0.44
CA GLY A 463 -2.86 37.33 -0.58
C GLY A 463 -2.18 36.08 -1.13
N ASP A 464 -2.70 35.54 -2.23
CA ASP A 464 -2.26 34.31 -2.89
C ASP A 464 -1.04 34.53 -3.77
N THR A 465 -0.24 33.48 -3.92
CA THR A 465 0.88 33.43 -4.86
C THR A 465 0.58 32.35 -5.90
N VAL A 466 0.46 32.74 -7.17
CA VAL A 466 0.08 31.81 -8.24
C VAL A 466 1.02 31.91 -9.43
N THR A 467 1.61 30.78 -9.80
CA THR A 467 2.47 30.67 -11.00
C THR A 467 1.72 29.91 -12.08
N LEU A 468 1.64 30.44 -13.30
CA LEU A 468 1.04 29.75 -14.44
C LEU A 468 2.16 29.23 -15.33
N THR A 469 2.32 27.91 -15.39
CA THR A 469 3.33 27.23 -16.22
C THR A 469 2.72 26.52 -17.43
N GLY A 470 1.40 26.39 -17.49
CA GLY A 470 0.65 26.00 -18.69
C GLY A 470 -0.28 27.10 -19.21
N ASN A 471 -1.07 26.79 -20.25
CA ASN A 471 -2.23 27.58 -20.66
C ASN A 471 -3.32 27.46 -19.57
N ALA A 472 -3.40 28.44 -18.69
CA ALA A 472 -4.26 28.44 -17.52
C ALA A 472 -5.03 29.75 -17.36
N SER A 473 -6.13 29.69 -16.61
CA SER A 473 -6.94 30.84 -16.24
C SER A 473 -6.99 31.01 -14.72
N ILE A 474 -6.93 32.23 -14.23
CA ILE A 474 -7.01 32.54 -12.79
C ILE A 474 -7.98 33.67 -12.49
N TYR A 475 -8.78 33.48 -11.45
CA TYR A 475 -9.61 34.49 -10.80
C TYR A 475 -9.05 34.76 -9.40
N CYS A 476 -8.49 35.94 -9.17
CA CYS A 476 -7.61 36.20 -8.02
C CYS A 476 -8.30 36.34 -6.65
N GLY A 477 -9.63 36.48 -6.58
CA GLY A 477 -10.35 36.73 -5.33
C GLY A 477 -10.17 38.16 -4.82
N ALA A 478 -10.19 38.35 -3.49
CA ALA A 478 -10.06 39.67 -2.85
C ALA A 478 -8.74 39.96 -2.15
N GLY A 479 -7.80 39.01 -2.20
CA GLY A 479 -6.47 39.17 -1.63
C GLY A 479 -5.57 40.16 -2.37
N ASN A 480 -4.42 40.48 -1.76
CA ASN A 480 -3.32 41.14 -2.46
C ASN A 480 -2.45 40.05 -3.09
N ASN A 481 -2.73 39.69 -4.33
CA ASN A 481 -2.15 38.49 -4.94
C ASN A 481 -0.89 38.77 -5.76
N VAL A 482 -0.03 37.76 -5.87
CA VAL A 482 1.17 37.78 -6.71
C VAL A 482 1.02 36.71 -7.78
N ILE A 483 0.90 37.14 -9.03
CA ILE A 483 0.67 36.27 -10.19
C ILE A 483 1.90 36.30 -11.10
N ASN A 484 2.39 35.12 -11.48
CA ASN A 484 3.52 34.97 -12.39
C ASN A 484 3.16 34.04 -13.55
N ALA A 485 2.72 34.63 -14.67
CA ALA A 485 2.30 33.91 -15.86
C ALA A 485 3.46 33.68 -16.83
N LYS A 486 4.13 32.54 -16.67
CA LYS A 486 5.37 32.18 -17.39
C LYS A 486 5.12 31.53 -18.76
N ASN A 487 3.90 31.08 -19.05
CA ASN A 487 3.54 30.47 -20.34
C ASN A 487 2.63 31.41 -21.15
N THR A 488 2.19 30.93 -22.31
CA THR A 488 1.37 31.64 -23.29
C THR A 488 -0.11 31.35 -23.10
N PHE A 489 -0.95 32.26 -23.62
CA PHE A 489 -2.42 32.14 -23.60
C PHE A 489 -3.02 32.11 -22.19
N ASN A 490 -2.39 32.79 -21.23
CA ASN A 490 -2.87 32.85 -19.85
C ASN A 490 -3.95 33.91 -19.69
N ASN A 491 -5.06 33.58 -19.02
CA ASN A 491 -6.12 34.55 -18.69
C ASN A 491 -6.05 34.89 -17.20
N ILE A 492 -5.84 36.16 -16.86
CA ILE A 492 -5.70 36.63 -15.49
C ILE A 492 -6.81 37.63 -15.19
N TYR A 493 -7.72 37.27 -14.29
CA TYR A 493 -8.79 38.14 -13.82
C TYR A 493 -8.45 38.64 -12.42
N CYS A 494 -8.02 39.90 -12.32
CA CYS A 494 -7.49 40.48 -11.09
C CYS A 494 -8.52 40.61 -9.96
N GLN A 495 -9.81 40.69 -10.27
CA GLN A 495 -10.89 40.81 -9.30
C GLN A 495 -10.66 41.93 -8.27
N ASN A 496 -10.60 41.67 -6.96
CA ASN A 496 -10.41 42.71 -5.95
C ASN A 496 -8.99 42.67 -5.39
N GLY A 497 -8.65 43.66 -4.55
CA GLY A 497 -7.36 43.72 -3.86
C GLY A 497 -6.24 44.34 -4.69
N ASN A 498 -5.07 44.47 -4.07
CA ASN A 498 -3.89 45.06 -4.71
C ASN A 498 -3.01 43.95 -5.28
N ASN A 499 -3.12 43.69 -6.57
CA ASN A 499 -2.46 42.56 -7.21
C ASN A 499 -1.14 43.00 -7.87
N THR A 500 -0.17 42.07 -7.89
CA THR A 500 1.09 42.20 -8.62
C THR A 500 1.15 41.09 -9.65
N ILE A 501 1.26 41.44 -10.93
CA ILE A 501 1.20 40.51 -12.05
C ILE A 501 2.47 40.66 -12.86
N THR A 502 3.16 39.55 -13.09
CA THR A 502 4.20 39.44 -14.13
C THR A 502 3.70 38.49 -15.20
N ALA A 503 3.71 38.91 -16.45
CA ALA A 503 3.27 38.09 -17.57
C ALA A 503 4.26 38.15 -18.75
N TYR A 504 4.37 37.03 -19.47
CA TYR A 504 5.35 36.85 -20.55
C TYR A 504 4.72 37.10 -21.93
N SER A 505 4.52 36.11 -22.79
CA SER A 505 3.94 36.32 -24.13
C SER A 505 2.48 35.87 -24.17
N TYR A 506 1.65 36.49 -25.01
CA TYR A 506 0.25 36.07 -25.27
C TYR A 506 -0.63 35.94 -24.01
N SER A 507 -0.40 36.73 -22.97
CA SER A 507 -1.26 36.75 -21.77
C SER A 507 -2.34 37.82 -21.89
N PHE A 508 -3.52 37.52 -21.35
CA PHE A 508 -4.68 38.39 -21.28
C PHE A 508 -4.95 38.73 -19.82
N ILE A 509 -4.84 40.01 -19.47
CA ILE A 509 -4.99 40.49 -18.10
C ILE A 509 -6.19 41.42 -18.05
N TYR A 510 -7.16 41.06 -17.23
CA TYR A 510 -8.38 41.80 -17.00
C TYR A 510 -8.34 42.37 -15.58
N GLY A 511 -8.28 43.69 -15.51
CA GLY A 511 -8.30 44.44 -14.28
C GLY A 511 -9.61 44.28 -13.51
N GLY A 512 -9.59 44.76 -12.28
CA GLY A 512 -10.76 44.76 -11.42
C GLY A 512 -10.70 45.96 -10.48
N ASN A 513 -11.05 45.73 -9.22
CA ASN A 513 -10.93 46.74 -8.16
C ASN A 513 -9.51 46.74 -7.56
N GLY A 514 -9.21 47.73 -6.72
CA GLY A 514 -7.91 47.88 -6.08
C GLY A 514 -6.81 48.39 -7.03
N VAL A 515 -5.55 48.31 -6.59
CA VAL A 515 -4.38 48.76 -7.36
C VAL A 515 -3.66 47.56 -7.99
N ASN A 516 -3.68 47.48 -9.31
CA ASN A 516 -3.10 46.37 -10.05
C ASN A 516 -1.76 46.78 -10.68
N ASN A 517 -0.66 46.16 -10.25
CA ASN A 517 0.69 46.42 -10.74
C ASN A 517 1.08 45.33 -11.73
N VAL A 518 1.11 45.66 -13.02
CA VAL A 518 1.33 44.73 -14.13
C VAL A 518 2.70 44.96 -14.75
N THR A 519 3.50 43.91 -14.87
CA THR A 519 4.76 43.90 -15.63
C THR A 519 4.64 42.95 -16.81
N LEU A 520 4.78 43.48 -18.02
CA LEU A 520 4.78 42.69 -19.26
C LEU A 520 6.21 42.58 -19.78
N ILE A 521 6.72 41.36 -19.92
CA ILE A 521 8.11 41.12 -20.27
C ILE A 521 8.32 40.97 -21.77
N ASP A 522 7.49 40.16 -22.44
CA ASP A 522 7.66 39.82 -23.86
C ASP A 522 6.59 40.49 -24.74
N ARG A 523 5.91 39.71 -25.59
CA ARG A 523 5.13 40.24 -26.71
C ARG A 523 3.70 39.74 -26.78
N CYS A 524 2.87 40.51 -27.50
CA CYS A 524 1.49 40.15 -27.83
C CYS A 524 0.58 39.95 -26.61
N ASN A 525 0.84 40.64 -25.50
CA ASN A 525 -0.06 40.62 -24.35
C ASN A 525 -1.20 41.62 -24.53
N TYR A 526 -2.32 41.32 -23.89
CA TYR A 526 -3.48 42.20 -23.79
C TYR A 526 -3.72 42.55 -22.33
N VAL A 527 -3.90 43.84 -22.04
CA VAL A 527 -4.23 44.33 -20.69
C VAL A 527 -5.45 45.23 -20.78
N GLU A 528 -6.43 44.98 -19.93
CA GLU A 528 -7.61 45.82 -19.71
C GLU A 528 -7.61 46.33 -18.26
N SER A 529 -7.72 47.65 -18.02
CA SER A 529 -7.53 48.20 -16.66
C SER A 529 -8.66 47.92 -15.68
N GLY A 530 -9.88 47.68 -16.16
CA GLY A 530 -11.09 47.73 -15.33
C GLY A 530 -11.39 49.14 -14.83
N SER A 531 -12.14 49.26 -13.72
CA SER A 531 -12.62 50.53 -13.14
C SER A 531 -11.68 51.16 -12.09
N ALA A 532 -10.68 50.43 -11.60
CA ALA A 532 -9.74 50.91 -10.58
C ALA A 532 -8.35 51.15 -11.17
N SER A 533 -7.41 51.61 -10.31
CA SER A 533 -6.07 51.99 -10.75
C SER A 533 -5.23 50.81 -11.22
N MET A 534 -4.62 50.96 -12.40
CA MET A 534 -3.64 50.02 -12.92
C MET A 534 -2.32 50.70 -13.26
N ASN A 535 -1.22 50.12 -12.78
CA ASN A 535 0.14 50.55 -13.07
C ASN A 535 0.81 49.54 -14.00
N VAL A 536 1.17 49.94 -15.23
CA VAL A 536 1.71 49.01 -16.23
C VAL A 536 3.17 49.35 -16.54
N THR A 537 4.04 48.35 -16.38
CA THR A 537 5.45 48.37 -16.75
C THR A 537 5.65 47.50 -17.99
N LEU A 538 5.96 48.12 -19.13
CA LEU A 538 6.17 47.44 -20.41
C LEU A 538 7.66 47.29 -20.67
N LYS A 539 8.13 46.03 -20.73
CA LYS A 539 9.52 45.68 -21.04
C LYS A 539 9.71 45.03 -22.43
N GLY A 540 8.63 44.66 -23.11
CA GLY A 540 8.65 44.07 -24.45
C GLY A 540 7.85 44.84 -25.50
N SER A 541 7.51 44.20 -26.62
CA SER A 541 6.90 44.82 -27.81
C SER A 541 5.52 44.23 -28.15
N ASP A 542 4.76 44.87 -29.03
CA ASP A 542 3.50 44.37 -29.58
C ASP A 542 2.40 44.10 -28.55
N ASN A 543 2.49 44.73 -27.37
CA ASN A 543 1.47 44.65 -26.34
C ASN A 543 0.34 45.65 -26.62
N THR A 544 -0.88 45.28 -26.23
CA THR A 544 -2.10 46.09 -26.35
C THR A 544 -2.65 46.38 -24.96
N ILE A 545 -2.77 47.67 -24.63
CA ILE A 545 -3.14 48.17 -23.30
C ILE A 545 -4.37 49.06 -23.44
N TYR A 546 -5.48 48.63 -22.84
CA TYR A 546 -6.77 49.30 -22.92
C TYR A 546 -7.26 49.72 -21.53
N GLY A 547 -7.25 51.02 -21.28
CA GLY A 547 -7.77 51.63 -20.07
C GLY A 547 -9.26 51.92 -20.23
N VAL A 548 -10.08 51.32 -19.37
CA VAL A 548 -11.55 51.48 -19.38
C VAL A 548 -11.99 52.59 -18.41
N GLY A 549 -11.28 52.74 -17.29
CA GLY A 549 -11.50 53.77 -16.27
C GLY A 549 -10.46 53.70 -15.15
N GLY A 550 -10.56 54.61 -14.16
CA GLY A 550 -9.63 54.68 -13.03
C GLY A 550 -8.37 55.52 -13.28
N ASN A 551 -7.56 55.73 -12.23
CA ASN A 551 -6.29 56.45 -12.33
C ASN A 551 -5.19 55.48 -12.74
N ASN A 552 -5.04 55.28 -14.05
CA ASN A 552 -4.11 54.34 -14.64
C ASN A 552 -2.80 55.01 -15.04
N THR A 553 -1.68 54.30 -14.88
CA THR A 553 -0.34 54.84 -15.13
C THR A 553 0.49 53.88 -15.98
N ILE A 554 1.11 54.38 -17.05
CA ILE A 554 2.26 53.68 -17.66
C ILE A 554 3.51 54.05 -16.87
N VAL A 555 4.05 53.09 -16.12
CA VAL A 555 5.24 53.29 -15.28
C VAL A 555 6.51 53.33 -16.14
N SER A 556 6.58 52.49 -17.17
CA SER A 556 7.66 52.52 -18.16
C SER A 556 7.23 51.86 -19.47
N ASN A 557 7.79 52.32 -20.59
CA ASN A 557 7.62 51.68 -21.89
C ASN A 557 8.95 51.63 -22.65
N THR A 558 9.59 50.46 -22.68
CA THR A 558 10.90 50.28 -23.32
C THR A 558 10.84 49.65 -24.71
N GLY A 559 9.66 49.23 -25.19
CA GLY A 559 9.48 48.55 -26.48
C GLY A 559 8.43 49.23 -27.38
N SER A 560 8.32 48.76 -28.62
CA SER A 560 7.30 49.24 -29.58
C SER A 560 5.97 48.55 -29.29
N ASN A 561 5.01 49.26 -28.67
CA ASN A 561 3.72 48.72 -28.26
C ASN A 561 2.57 49.44 -29.00
N ASN A 562 1.56 48.67 -29.43
CA ASN A 562 0.75 49.06 -30.58
C ASN A 562 -0.49 49.90 -30.24
N PHE A 563 -1.09 49.73 -29.06
CA PHE A 563 -2.33 50.43 -28.69
C PHE A 563 -2.37 50.68 -27.18
N ILE A 564 -2.10 51.91 -26.74
CA ILE A 564 -2.23 52.33 -25.34
C ILE A 564 -3.32 53.40 -25.30
N SER A 565 -4.43 53.13 -24.63
CA SER A 565 -5.54 54.07 -24.46
C SER A 565 -5.97 54.10 -23.00
N GLY A 566 -6.41 55.24 -22.46
CA GLY A 566 -6.88 55.33 -21.08
C GLY A 566 -5.80 55.20 -20.00
N PHE A 567 -4.53 55.36 -20.39
CA PHE A 567 -3.36 55.46 -19.50
C PHE A 567 -2.63 56.80 -19.77
N GLY A 568 -3.26 57.90 -19.32
CA GLY A 568 -2.68 59.23 -19.14
C GLY A 568 -3.18 60.31 -20.11
N ASP A 569 -3.60 61.51 -19.66
CA ASP A 569 -3.68 62.06 -18.28
C ASP A 569 -4.93 62.99 -18.17
N ALA A 570 -4.84 64.09 -17.42
CA ALA A 570 -5.33 65.37 -17.93
C ALA A 570 -4.99 65.67 -19.43
N ASP A 571 -4.23 64.79 -20.11
CA ASP A 571 -3.83 64.83 -21.51
C ASP A 571 -4.86 64.15 -22.43
N ASN A 572 -6.04 64.73 -22.64
CA ASN A 572 -6.20 65.51 -23.87
C ASN A 572 -7.30 66.58 -23.80
N ALA A 573 -7.65 67.07 -22.62
CA ALA A 573 -8.51 68.25 -22.52
C ALA A 573 -8.18 69.10 -21.29
N GLN A 574 -7.37 70.15 -21.48
CA GLN A 574 -7.43 71.33 -20.63
C GLN A 574 -8.49 72.27 -21.21
N SER A 575 -9.58 72.53 -20.47
CA SER A 575 -10.48 73.63 -20.81
C SER A 575 -9.91 74.94 -20.26
N LEU A 576 -9.56 75.88 -21.14
CA LEU A 576 -9.24 77.25 -20.76
C LEU A 576 -10.51 78.10 -20.84
N SER A 577 -11.04 78.53 -19.69
CA SER A 577 -12.13 79.51 -19.67
C SER A 577 -11.54 80.90 -19.93
N LEU A 578 -12.07 81.61 -20.93
CA LEU A 578 -11.70 82.98 -21.29
C LEU A 578 -12.90 83.90 -21.00
N ALA A 579 -12.65 85.05 -20.39
CA ALA A 579 -13.62 86.13 -20.35
C ALA A 579 -13.74 86.82 -21.72
N GLU A 580 -14.83 87.55 -21.98
CA GLU A 580 -15.02 88.29 -23.24
C GLU A 580 -13.83 89.25 -23.48
N GLY A 581 -13.08 89.01 -24.55
CA GLY A 581 -11.92 89.81 -24.95
C GLY A 581 -10.55 89.34 -24.42
N GLU A 582 -10.47 88.26 -23.64
CA GLU A 582 -9.19 87.75 -23.13
C GLU A 582 -8.45 86.92 -24.20
N THR A 583 -7.14 87.19 -24.39
CA THR A 583 -6.26 86.40 -25.25
C THR A 583 -5.14 85.79 -24.42
N LYS A 584 -5.00 84.45 -24.48
CA LYS A 584 -3.89 83.71 -23.86
C LYS A 584 -3.15 82.93 -24.94
N ASN A 585 -1.82 82.99 -24.90
CA ASN A 585 -0.99 82.20 -25.80
C ASN A 585 -0.77 80.81 -25.20
N LEU A 586 -1.04 79.78 -26.00
CA LEU A 586 -0.74 78.39 -25.67
C LEU A 586 0.75 78.15 -25.91
N THR A 587 1.46 77.62 -24.90
CA THR A 587 2.80 77.07 -25.05
C THR A 587 2.75 75.57 -24.96
#